data_AF-W1NZT3-F1
#
_entry.id   AF-W1NZT3-F1
#
_cell.length_a   1.000
_cell.length_b   1.000
_cell.length_c   1.000
_cell.angle_alpha   90.00
_cell.angle_beta   90.00
_cell.angle_gamma   90.00
#
_symmetry.space_group_name_H-M   'P 1'
#
loop_
_entity.id
_entity.type
_entity.pdbx_description
1 polymer ?
#
loop_
_entity_poly.entity_id
_entity_poly.type
_entity_poly.pdbx_seq_one_letter_code
_entity_poly.pdbx_strand_id
1 'polypeptide(L)'
;MCVADGCSWQVRCWRVNTTNFFRVKKFINMHSCTSGISRVHQPLARRHWVASMIKVRLNDMPNMTPADVVNGIQHDHGVMLSYQQAWRGKDVAQEINDSSYVKAYEDLAKYLHKIRNTNPGTVTIIQTDVHDRFEHVYIGNGPYLYGFMYSCRPLMGLDETFLKGIYKGILLAAVGVDANENIFPIAYAVVESENASSWTWFLELLNEQFDERSDLPALTIISNRQKWLQAAIEKVFPTSEQGYCMNHLADNFKKAY
;
A
#
# COMPACT_ATOMS: atom_id res chain seq x y z
N MET A 1 6.67 34.35 -23.61
CA MET A 1 7.52 35.55 -23.67
C MET A 1 7.57 36.13 -22.27
N CYS A 2 8.69 36.71 -21.84
CA CYS A 2 8.73 37.42 -20.57
C CYS A 2 7.77 38.62 -20.61
N VAL A 3 7.06 38.89 -19.51
CA VAL A 3 6.05 39.95 -19.42
C VAL A 3 6.66 41.27 -18.92
N ALA A 4 7.91 41.25 -18.46
CA ALA A 4 8.60 42.46 -18.00
C ALA A 4 8.91 43.39 -19.18
N ASP A 5 8.57 44.67 -19.02
CA ASP A 5 8.87 45.71 -20.01
C ASP A 5 10.38 45.75 -20.31
N GLY A 6 10.72 45.73 -21.60
CA GLY A 6 12.10 45.73 -22.07
C GLY A 6 12.84 44.39 -22.01
N CYS A 7 12.18 43.29 -21.59
CA CYS A 7 12.83 41.97 -21.55
C CYS A 7 12.74 41.23 -22.88
N SER A 8 13.90 40.82 -23.42
CA SER A 8 13.99 40.12 -24.71
C SER A 8 13.73 38.61 -24.65
N TRP A 9 13.65 38.05 -23.44
CA TRP A 9 13.51 36.61 -23.24
C TRP A 9 12.22 36.06 -23.83
N GLN A 10 12.34 35.04 -24.68
CA GLN A 10 11.18 34.34 -25.23
C GLN A 10 11.50 32.92 -25.64
N VAL A 11 10.57 32.01 -25.34
CA VAL A 11 10.48 30.70 -25.98
C VAL A 11 9.17 30.61 -26.76
N ARG A 12 9.23 30.20 -28.03
CA ARG A 12 8.07 29.86 -28.85
C ARG A 12 8.13 28.38 -29.20
N CYS A 13 7.15 27.63 -28.73
CA CYS A 13 7.03 26.19 -28.95
C CYS A 13 5.73 25.88 -29.69
N TRP A 14 5.79 24.97 -30.65
CA TRP A 14 4.62 24.44 -31.35
C TRP A 14 4.51 22.96 -31.03
N ARG A 15 3.30 22.46 -30.77
CA ARG A 15 3.08 21.02 -30.67
C ARG A 15 3.24 20.42 -32.07
N VAL A 16 4.03 19.36 -32.19
CA VAL A 16 4.11 18.60 -33.44
C VAL A 16 2.85 17.75 -33.52
N ASN A 17 2.02 17.99 -34.54
CA ASN A 17 0.79 17.22 -34.77
C ASN A 17 1.08 15.72 -34.70
N THR A 18 0.11 14.95 -34.18
CA THR A 18 0.19 13.49 -33.95
C THR A 18 1.22 13.00 -32.93
N THR A 19 1.94 13.88 -32.22
CA THR A 19 2.88 13.48 -31.16
C THR A 19 2.69 14.28 -29.86
N ASN A 20 3.37 13.85 -28.79
CA ASN A 20 3.49 14.59 -27.53
C ASN A 20 4.72 15.51 -27.48
N PHE A 21 5.43 15.67 -28.60
CA PHE A 21 6.62 16.50 -28.66
C PHE A 21 6.28 17.96 -28.99
N PHE A 22 7.04 18.87 -28.38
CA PHE A 22 7.03 20.28 -28.72
C PHE A 22 8.29 20.63 -29.50
N ARG A 23 8.13 21.31 -30.63
CA ARG A 23 9.24 21.88 -31.40
C ARG A 23 9.46 23.32 -30.96
N VAL A 24 10.65 23.62 -30.47
CA VAL A 24 11.09 24.98 -30.18
C VAL A 24 11.43 25.66 -31.51
N LYS A 25 10.68 26.71 -31.89
CA LYS A 25 10.94 27.50 -33.11
C LYS A 25 11.83 28.71 -32.87
N LYS A 26 11.76 29.28 -31.66
CA LYS A 26 12.53 30.46 -31.28
C LYS A 26 12.83 30.39 -29.80
N PHE A 27 14.09 30.51 -29.44
CA PHE A 27 14.54 30.57 -28.06
C PHE A 27 15.56 31.70 -27.92
N ILE A 28 15.20 32.73 -27.19
CA ILE A 28 16.09 33.81 -26.77
C ILE A 28 16.24 33.66 -25.26
N ASN A 29 17.41 33.19 -24.83
CA ASN A 29 17.67 32.81 -23.44
C ASN A 29 18.35 33.91 -22.63
N MET A 30 18.02 35.18 -22.90
CA MET A 30 18.63 36.31 -22.21
C MET A 30 17.56 37.09 -21.46
N HIS A 31 17.59 37.00 -20.13
CA HIS A 31 16.79 37.84 -19.26
C HIS A 31 17.56 39.12 -18.92
N SER A 32 16.96 40.27 -19.17
CA SER A 32 17.45 41.60 -18.74
C SER A 32 16.69 42.14 -17.52
N CYS A 33 15.68 41.42 -17.04
CA CYS A 33 14.86 41.82 -15.90
C CYS A 33 15.47 41.35 -14.57
N THR A 34 15.65 42.28 -13.63
CA THR A 34 16.20 42.04 -12.28
C THR A 34 15.16 41.49 -11.30
N SER A 35 13.87 41.55 -11.65
CA SER A 35 12.78 41.08 -10.80
C SER A 35 12.53 39.60 -11.05
N GLY A 36 12.73 38.77 -10.01
CA GLY A 36 12.36 37.36 -10.01
C GLY A 36 10.93 37.17 -10.54
N ILE A 37 10.78 36.16 -11.40
CA ILE A 37 9.54 35.64 -11.99
C ILE A 37 8.31 36.38 -11.42
N SER A 38 7.87 37.45 -12.09
CA SER A 38 6.61 38.11 -11.74
C SER A 38 5.56 37.03 -11.59
N ARG A 39 4.74 37.14 -10.53
CA ARG A 39 3.68 36.23 -10.07
C ARG A 39 2.61 35.97 -11.15
N VAL A 40 3.02 35.43 -12.28
CA VAL A 40 2.13 35.07 -13.38
C VAL A 40 1.60 33.71 -13.00
N HIS A 41 0.43 33.77 -12.38
CA HIS A 41 -0.50 32.67 -12.31
C HIS A 41 -0.42 31.85 -13.61
N GLN A 42 -0.07 30.56 -13.54
CA GLN A 42 0.00 29.73 -14.74
C GLN A 42 -1.37 29.06 -14.96
N PRO A 43 -2.27 29.62 -15.78
CA PRO A 43 -3.56 29.01 -16.09
C PRO A 43 -3.43 27.66 -16.82
N LEU A 44 -2.23 27.32 -17.27
CA LEU A 44 -1.90 26.06 -17.95
C LEU A 44 -1.77 24.86 -16.99
N ALA A 45 -1.63 25.09 -15.68
CA ALA A 45 -1.69 24.02 -14.69
C ALA A 45 -3.15 23.57 -14.52
N ARG A 46 -3.60 22.71 -15.44
CA ARG A 46 -4.94 22.12 -15.45
C ARG A 46 -5.08 21.15 -14.28
N ARG A 47 -6.30 21.04 -13.74
CA ARG A 47 -6.62 20.16 -12.60
C ARG A 47 -6.10 18.72 -12.76
N HIS A 48 -6.18 18.14 -13.96
CA HIS A 48 -5.70 16.78 -14.22
C HIS A 48 -4.17 16.65 -14.19
N TRP A 49 -3.43 17.70 -14.57
CA TRP A 49 -1.98 17.71 -14.46
C TRP A 49 -1.56 17.84 -12.99
N VAL A 50 -2.20 18.74 -12.24
CA VAL A 50 -1.98 18.84 -10.79
C VAL A 50 -2.27 17.50 -10.12
N ALA A 51 -3.41 16.87 -10.47
CA ALA A 51 -3.80 15.58 -9.94
C ALA A 51 -2.78 14.48 -10.23
N SER A 52 -2.25 14.40 -11.45
CA SER A 52 -1.28 13.38 -11.82
C SER A 52 0.06 13.54 -11.09
N MET A 53 0.43 14.77 -10.70
CA MET A 53 1.64 15.02 -9.91
C MET A 53 1.46 14.64 -8.43
N ILE A 54 0.26 14.81 -7.87
CA ILE A 54 0.04 14.63 -6.42
C ILE A 54 -0.62 13.31 -6.03
N LYS A 55 -1.22 12.55 -6.96
CA LYS A 55 -2.01 11.34 -6.65
C LYS A 55 -1.28 10.32 -5.76
N VAL A 56 0.03 10.15 -5.96
CA VAL A 56 0.85 9.22 -5.17
C VAL A 56 1.08 9.78 -3.77
N ARG A 57 1.55 11.03 -3.67
CA ARG A 57 1.76 11.70 -2.38
C ARG A 57 0.47 11.84 -1.57
N LEU A 58 -0.68 11.96 -2.23
CA LEU A 58 -1.99 12.02 -1.58
C LEU A 58 -2.39 10.68 -0.95
N ASN A 59 -1.96 9.55 -1.50
CA ASN A 59 -2.14 8.24 -0.86
C ASN A 59 -1.26 8.07 0.39
N ASP A 60 -0.01 8.54 0.31
CA ASP A 60 0.93 8.46 1.45
C ASP A 60 0.55 9.43 2.58
N MET A 61 0.01 10.60 2.21
CA MET A 61 -0.43 11.65 3.13
C MET A 61 -1.88 12.08 2.83
N PRO A 62 -2.88 11.33 3.32
CA PRO A 62 -4.30 11.63 3.07
C PRO A 62 -4.72 13.02 3.55
N ASN A 63 -4.06 13.53 4.59
CA ASN A 63 -4.34 14.83 5.20
C ASN A 63 -3.70 16.02 4.47
N MET A 64 -3.06 15.80 3.32
CA MET A 64 -2.41 16.85 2.53
C MET A 64 -3.38 18.00 2.24
N THR A 65 -3.05 19.21 2.64
CA THR A 65 -3.89 20.39 2.39
C THR A 65 -3.63 20.96 0.99
N PRO A 66 -4.56 21.77 0.42
CA PRO A 66 -4.26 22.47 -0.82
C PRO A 66 -3.06 23.42 -0.71
N ALA A 67 -2.74 23.94 0.48
CA ALA A 67 -1.53 24.73 0.71
C ALA A 67 -0.26 23.88 0.54
N ASP A 68 -0.27 22.65 1.05
CA ASP A 68 0.84 21.69 0.87
C ASP A 68 1.03 21.32 -0.61
N VAL A 69 -0.07 21.23 -1.37
CA VAL A 69 -0.03 21.03 -2.83
C VAL A 69 0.62 22.23 -3.53
N VAL A 70 0.24 23.47 -3.17
CA VAL A 70 0.87 24.68 -3.73
C VAL A 70 2.36 24.68 -3.46
N ASN A 71 2.76 24.50 -2.20
CA ASN A 71 4.17 24.52 -1.79
C ASN A 71 4.96 23.38 -2.44
N GLY A 72 4.38 22.17 -2.46
CA GLY A 72 5.00 20.99 -3.05
C GLY A 72 5.25 21.15 -4.55
N ILE A 73 4.24 21.59 -5.31
CA ILE A 73 4.39 21.76 -6.76
C ILE A 73 5.34 22.92 -7.11
N GLN A 74 5.35 23.98 -6.31
CA GLN A 74 6.32 25.05 -6.47
C GLN A 74 7.75 24.55 -6.22
N HIS A 75 7.97 23.76 -5.17
CA HIS A 75 9.27 23.19 -4.84
C HIS A 75 9.75 22.19 -5.91
N ASP A 76 8.89 21.24 -6.28
CA ASP A 76 9.27 20.11 -7.12
C ASP A 76 9.34 20.47 -8.62
N HIS A 77 8.55 21.45 -9.06
CA HIS A 77 8.39 21.78 -10.48
C HIS A 77 8.56 23.26 -10.81
N GLY A 78 8.79 24.14 -9.83
CA GLY A 78 8.87 25.58 -10.04
C GLY A 78 7.55 26.22 -10.51
N VAL A 79 6.42 25.51 -10.38
CA VAL A 79 5.11 25.96 -10.87
C VAL A 79 4.31 26.61 -9.74
N MET A 80 3.95 27.88 -9.92
CA MET A 80 3.08 28.61 -9.01
C MET A 80 1.60 28.29 -9.30
N LEU A 81 0.89 27.72 -8.32
CA LEU A 81 -0.55 27.44 -8.39
C LEU A 81 -1.35 28.44 -7.55
N SER A 82 -2.60 28.74 -7.94
CA SER A 82 -3.56 29.22 -6.92
C SER A 82 -3.91 28.10 -5.97
N TYR A 83 -4.35 28.53 -4.79
CA TYR A 83 -5.15 27.70 -3.89
C TYR A 83 -6.30 26.98 -4.61
N GLN A 84 -7.07 27.66 -5.47
CA GLN A 84 -8.18 27.04 -6.21
C GLN A 84 -7.72 25.95 -7.21
N GLN A 85 -6.59 26.16 -7.90
CA GLN A 85 -6.01 25.15 -8.79
C GLN A 85 -5.51 23.93 -8.01
N ALA A 86 -4.86 24.17 -6.86
CA ALA A 86 -4.42 23.12 -5.96
C ALA A 86 -5.60 22.34 -5.38
N TRP A 87 -6.65 23.03 -4.94
CA TRP A 87 -7.87 22.41 -4.41
C TRP A 87 -8.57 21.54 -5.48
N ARG A 88 -8.81 22.09 -6.68
CA ARG A 88 -9.41 21.33 -7.80
C ARG A 88 -8.54 20.16 -8.26
N GLY A 89 -7.21 20.31 -8.22
CA GLY A 89 -6.28 19.24 -8.55
C GLY A 89 -6.29 18.13 -7.50
N LYS A 90 -6.34 18.49 -6.22
CA LYS A 90 -6.50 17.55 -5.10
C LYS A 90 -7.80 16.76 -5.21
N ASP A 91 -8.91 17.45 -5.46
CA ASP A 91 -10.24 16.84 -5.62
C ASP A 91 -10.24 15.77 -6.73
N VAL A 92 -9.69 16.11 -7.91
CA VAL A 92 -9.54 15.14 -9.01
C VAL A 92 -8.58 14.01 -8.67
N ALA A 93 -7.48 14.28 -7.96
CA ALA A 93 -6.55 13.22 -7.53
C ALA A 93 -7.23 12.23 -6.59
N GLN A 94 -8.07 12.74 -5.68
CA GLN A 94 -8.85 11.95 -4.76
C GLN A 94 -9.86 11.08 -5.51
N GLU A 95 -10.64 11.65 -6.43
CA GLU A 95 -11.58 10.90 -7.27
C GLU A 95 -10.90 9.78 -8.07
N ILE A 96 -9.71 10.04 -8.63
CA ILE A 96 -8.91 9.03 -9.35
C ILE A 96 -8.49 7.91 -8.41
N ASN A 97 -8.01 8.24 -7.21
CA ASN A 97 -7.58 7.24 -6.24
C ASN A 97 -8.77 6.40 -5.76
N ASP A 98 -9.88 7.04 -5.40
CA ASP A 98 -11.13 6.39 -4.97
C ASP A 98 -11.65 5.41 -6.02
N SER A 99 -11.73 5.85 -7.29
CA SER A 99 -12.11 5.00 -8.41
C SER A 99 -11.13 3.83 -8.62
N SER A 100 -9.83 4.07 -8.39
CA SER A 100 -8.81 3.03 -8.49
C SER A 100 -8.95 1.97 -7.40
N TYR A 101 -9.33 2.36 -6.18
CA TYR A 101 -9.55 1.40 -5.09
C TYR A 101 -10.77 0.52 -5.36
N VAL A 102 -11.90 1.10 -5.80
CA VAL A 102 -13.11 0.33 -6.18
C VAL A 102 -12.76 -0.72 -7.22
N LYS A 103 -12.06 -0.30 -8.28
CA LYS A 103 -11.61 -1.20 -9.33
C LYS A 103 -10.66 -2.30 -8.81
N ALA A 104 -9.79 -2.00 -7.85
CA ALA A 104 -8.90 -2.99 -7.26
C ALA A 104 -9.67 -4.10 -6.52
N TYR A 105 -10.75 -3.76 -5.81
CA TYR A 105 -11.64 -4.75 -5.20
C TYR A 105 -12.44 -5.53 -6.24
N GLU A 106 -12.92 -4.90 -7.32
CA GLU A 106 -13.57 -5.60 -8.44
C GLU A 106 -12.63 -6.59 -9.14
N ASP A 107 -11.35 -6.25 -9.26
CA ASP A 107 -10.32 -7.09 -9.87
C ASP A 107 -9.75 -8.15 -8.91
N LEU A 108 -10.05 -8.08 -7.61
CA LEU A 108 -9.51 -8.99 -6.59
C LEU A 108 -9.81 -10.46 -6.92
N ALA A 109 -11.05 -10.78 -7.27
CA ALA A 109 -11.43 -12.16 -7.63
C ALA A 109 -10.63 -12.68 -8.84
N LYS A 110 -10.37 -11.81 -9.83
CA LYS A 110 -9.58 -12.15 -11.02
C LYS A 110 -8.11 -12.38 -10.65
N TYR A 111 -7.57 -11.55 -9.75
CA TYR A 111 -6.23 -11.70 -9.22
C TYR A 111 -6.05 -13.02 -8.47
N LEU A 112 -6.96 -13.35 -7.54
CA LEU A 112 -6.93 -14.61 -6.80
C LEU A 112 -7.08 -15.83 -7.71
N HIS A 113 -7.96 -15.76 -8.71
CA HIS A 113 -8.07 -16.80 -9.73
C HIS A 113 -6.74 -16.98 -10.48
N LYS A 114 -6.09 -15.89 -10.89
CA LYS A 114 -4.81 -15.95 -11.59
C LYS A 114 -3.72 -16.58 -10.72
N ILE A 115 -3.62 -16.21 -9.44
CA ILE A 115 -2.63 -16.76 -8.51
C ILE A 115 -2.83 -18.26 -8.32
N ARG A 116 -4.07 -18.73 -8.12
CA ARG A 116 -4.36 -20.17 -8.00
C ARG A 116 -3.93 -20.95 -9.23
N ASN A 117 -4.15 -20.39 -10.42
CA ASN A 117 -3.76 -21.02 -11.67
C ASN A 117 -2.23 -21.04 -11.88
N THR A 118 -1.52 -20.02 -11.41
CA THR A 118 -0.06 -19.92 -11.60
C THR A 118 0.74 -20.65 -10.52
N ASN A 119 0.17 -20.83 -9.33
CA ASN A 119 0.84 -21.38 -8.16
C ASN A 119 0.03 -22.56 -7.61
N PRO A 120 0.30 -23.80 -8.08
CA PRO A 120 -0.39 -25.00 -7.61
C PRO A 120 -0.36 -25.14 -6.08
N GLY A 121 -1.46 -25.60 -5.49
CA GLY A 121 -1.60 -25.71 -4.03
C GLY A 121 -1.92 -24.40 -3.30
N THR A 122 -2.03 -23.27 -4.02
CA THR A 122 -2.47 -22.01 -3.41
C THR A 122 -3.96 -22.04 -3.09
N VAL A 123 -4.30 -21.73 -1.85
CA VAL A 123 -5.67 -21.57 -1.37
C VAL A 123 -5.98 -20.08 -1.24
N THR A 124 -7.12 -19.68 -1.77
CA THR A 124 -7.61 -18.30 -1.66
C THR A 124 -9.08 -18.30 -1.31
N ILE A 125 -9.48 -17.55 -0.29
CA ILE A 125 -10.88 -17.40 0.15
C ILE A 125 -11.22 -15.92 0.15
N ILE A 126 -12.38 -15.56 -0.41
CA ILE A 126 -13.01 -14.25 -0.21
C ILE A 126 -14.26 -14.51 0.63
N GLN A 127 -14.39 -13.77 1.73
CA GLN A 127 -15.60 -13.72 2.53
C GLN A 127 -16.28 -12.37 2.31
N THR A 128 -17.60 -12.42 2.14
CA THR A 128 -18.45 -11.25 2.05
C THR A 128 -19.52 -11.29 3.13
N ASP A 129 -20.02 -10.11 3.50
CA ASP A 129 -21.16 -10.00 4.38
C ASP A 129 -22.48 -10.39 3.67
N VAL A 130 -23.59 -10.28 4.41
CA VAL A 130 -24.95 -10.57 3.90
C VAL A 130 -25.42 -9.65 2.75
N HIS A 131 -24.65 -8.62 2.42
CA HIS A 131 -24.91 -7.65 1.37
C HIS A 131 -23.88 -7.72 0.23
N ASP A 132 -23.14 -8.83 0.12
CA ASP A 132 -22.06 -9.05 -0.86
C ASP A 132 -20.93 -8.00 -0.77
N ARG A 133 -20.73 -7.39 0.40
CA ARG A 133 -19.61 -6.47 0.63
C ARG A 133 -18.41 -7.24 1.14
N PHE A 134 -17.23 -6.86 0.67
CA PHE A 134 -15.96 -7.44 1.10
C PHE A 134 -15.80 -7.39 2.63
N GLU A 135 -15.47 -8.52 3.24
CA GLU A 135 -15.19 -8.63 4.68
C GLU A 135 -13.76 -9.14 4.91
N HIS A 136 -13.43 -10.31 4.36
CA HIS A 136 -12.11 -10.92 4.49
C HIS A 136 -11.56 -11.45 3.16
N VAL A 137 -10.24 -11.48 3.03
CA VAL A 137 -9.56 -12.33 2.05
C VAL A 137 -8.43 -13.09 2.72
N TYR A 138 -8.30 -14.37 2.38
CA TYR A 138 -7.19 -15.23 2.74
C TYR A 138 -6.39 -15.60 1.50
N ILE A 139 -5.06 -15.62 1.62
CA ILE A 139 -4.14 -16.11 0.60
C ILE A 139 -3.08 -16.97 1.27
N GLY A 140 -3.22 -18.28 1.16
CA GLY A 140 -2.23 -19.28 1.56
C GLY A 140 -1.50 -19.81 0.34
N ASN A 141 -0.29 -19.32 0.08
CA ASN A 141 0.45 -19.61 -1.14
C ASN A 141 1.08 -21.01 -1.07
N GLY A 142 0.70 -21.90 -1.99
CA GLY A 142 1.10 -23.31 -1.98
C GLY A 142 2.62 -23.52 -2.00
N PRO A 143 3.34 -22.92 -2.97
CA PRO A 143 4.80 -22.94 -2.99
C PRO A 143 5.47 -22.42 -1.71
N TYR A 144 4.91 -21.38 -1.09
CA TYR A 144 5.46 -20.85 0.16
C TYR A 144 5.23 -21.80 1.32
N LEU A 145 4.01 -22.30 1.48
CA LEU A 145 3.72 -23.29 2.51
C LEU A 145 4.62 -24.53 2.37
N TYR A 146 4.81 -25.01 1.14
CA TYR A 146 5.74 -26.10 0.85
C TYR A 146 7.18 -25.76 1.27
N GLY A 147 7.69 -24.59 0.85
CA GLY A 147 9.03 -24.12 1.25
C GLY A 147 9.19 -24.00 2.77
N PHE A 148 8.15 -23.56 3.47
CA PHE A 148 8.15 -23.50 4.92
C PHE A 148 8.27 -24.89 5.53
N MET A 149 7.37 -25.81 5.15
CA MET A 149 7.31 -27.16 5.73
C MET A 149 8.58 -27.98 5.52
N TYR A 150 9.24 -27.86 4.37
CA TYR A 150 10.37 -28.74 4.00
C TYR A 150 11.75 -28.08 4.07
N SER A 151 11.83 -26.75 4.29
CA SER A 151 13.11 -26.05 4.21
C SER A 151 13.28 -24.92 5.23
N CYS A 152 12.22 -24.51 5.91
CA CYS A 152 12.32 -23.53 6.99
C CYS A 152 12.44 -24.22 8.35
N ARG A 153 12.84 -23.44 9.35
CA ARG A 153 12.78 -23.87 10.75
C ARG A 153 11.31 -24.04 11.14
N PRO A 154 10.96 -24.97 12.04
CA PRO A 154 9.59 -25.14 12.55
C PRO A 154 9.23 -24.04 13.54
N LEU A 155 9.31 -22.80 13.05
CA LEU A 155 9.10 -21.57 13.79
C LEU A 155 8.26 -20.64 12.91
N MET A 156 7.09 -20.25 13.42
CA MET A 156 6.16 -19.36 12.75
C MET A 156 5.95 -18.09 13.59
N GLY A 157 6.18 -16.93 12.99
CA GLY A 157 5.79 -15.63 13.52
C GLY A 157 4.39 -15.25 13.03
N LEU A 158 3.59 -14.68 13.93
CA LEU A 158 2.29 -14.08 13.64
C LEU A 158 2.34 -12.59 13.97
N ASP A 159 1.93 -11.76 13.03
CA ASP A 159 1.90 -10.30 13.20
C ASP A 159 0.78 -9.65 12.39
N GLU A 160 0.42 -8.44 12.80
CA GLU A 160 -0.57 -7.61 12.15
C GLU A 160 -0.01 -6.24 11.74
N THR A 161 -0.56 -5.67 10.67
CA THR A 161 -0.33 -4.26 10.35
C THR A 161 -1.57 -3.60 9.78
N PHE A 162 -1.76 -2.32 10.12
CA PHE A 162 -2.85 -1.51 9.59
C PHE A 162 -2.59 -1.14 8.13
N LEU A 163 -3.58 -1.40 7.28
CA LEU A 163 -3.57 -0.92 5.91
C LEU A 163 -3.83 0.59 5.87
N LYS A 164 -3.08 1.28 5.02
CA LYS A 164 -3.26 2.71 4.73
C LYS A 164 -4.13 2.85 3.48
N GLY A 165 -5.17 3.67 3.57
CA GLY A 165 -6.09 3.92 2.45
C GLY A 165 -7.46 4.36 2.93
N ILE A 166 -8.38 4.56 1.98
CA ILE A 166 -9.79 4.88 2.28
C ILE A 166 -10.53 3.66 2.85
N TYR A 167 -10.17 2.46 2.39
CA TYR A 167 -10.64 1.19 2.91
C TYR A 167 -9.64 0.75 3.98
N LYS A 168 -9.97 1.09 5.23
CA LYS A 168 -9.22 0.62 6.39
C LYS A 168 -9.37 -0.90 6.50
N GLY A 169 -8.34 -1.55 7.01
CA GLY A 169 -8.32 -2.98 7.22
C GLY A 169 -7.01 -3.37 7.87
N ILE A 170 -6.88 -4.64 8.21
CA ILE A 170 -5.72 -5.16 8.91
C ILE A 170 -5.17 -6.31 8.08
N LEU A 171 -3.90 -6.22 7.76
CA LEU A 171 -3.15 -7.31 7.17
C LEU A 171 -2.64 -8.20 8.29
N LEU A 172 -3.16 -9.42 8.36
CA LEU A 172 -2.62 -10.49 9.19
C LEU A 172 -1.60 -11.27 8.36
N ALA A 173 -0.48 -11.62 8.96
CA ALA A 173 0.56 -12.38 8.29
C ALA A 173 1.08 -13.52 9.17
N ALA A 174 1.28 -14.68 8.55
CA ALA A 174 2.08 -15.77 9.06
C ALA A 174 3.40 -15.83 8.28
N VAL A 175 4.51 -15.81 9.01
CA VAL A 175 5.86 -15.85 8.45
C VAL A 175 6.67 -16.94 9.13
N GLY A 176 7.58 -17.59 8.41
CA GLY A 176 8.57 -18.50 8.95
C GLY A 176 9.97 -17.88 8.94
N VAL A 177 10.94 -18.70 9.34
CA VAL A 177 12.38 -18.35 9.24
C VAL A 177 13.07 -19.42 8.41
N ASP A 178 13.66 -19.01 7.28
CA ASP A 178 14.38 -19.93 6.41
C ASP A 178 15.73 -20.37 7.00
N ALA A 179 16.42 -21.29 6.30
CA ALA A 179 17.73 -21.77 6.71
C ALA A 179 18.81 -20.67 6.76
N ASN A 180 18.58 -19.56 6.07
CA ASN A 180 19.48 -18.39 6.00
C ASN A 180 19.05 -17.27 6.98
N GLU A 181 18.15 -17.56 7.93
CA GLU A 181 17.67 -16.61 8.94
C GLU A 181 16.85 -15.43 8.37
N ASN A 182 16.35 -15.56 7.13
CA ASN A 182 15.45 -14.57 6.54
C ASN A 182 14.00 -14.85 6.92
N ILE A 183 13.21 -13.76 6.98
CA ILE A 183 11.77 -13.83 7.08
C ILE A 183 11.21 -14.45 5.80
N PHE A 184 10.46 -15.54 5.95
CA PHE A 184 9.87 -16.28 4.86
C PHE A 184 8.34 -16.17 4.90
N PRO A 185 7.65 -15.62 3.89
CA PRO A 185 6.19 -15.51 3.93
C PRO A 185 5.52 -16.88 3.83
N ILE A 186 4.45 -17.13 4.59
CA ILE A 186 3.68 -18.38 4.52
C ILE A 186 2.28 -18.09 3.96
N ALA A 187 1.51 -17.30 4.69
CA ALA A 187 0.15 -16.93 4.35
C ALA A 187 -0.16 -15.53 4.89
N TYR A 188 -1.17 -14.88 4.30
CA TYR A 188 -1.63 -13.59 4.76
C TYR A 188 -3.12 -13.39 4.47
N ALA A 189 -3.74 -12.51 5.25
CA ALA A 189 -5.14 -12.18 5.12
C ALA A 189 -5.37 -10.68 5.29
N VAL A 190 -6.34 -10.12 4.57
CA VAL A 190 -6.88 -8.79 4.90
C VAL A 190 -8.20 -8.98 5.58
N VAL A 191 -8.33 -8.42 6.78
CA VAL A 191 -9.54 -8.50 7.60
C VAL A 191 -10.08 -7.12 7.97
N GLU A 192 -11.36 -7.03 8.30
CA GLU A 192 -11.99 -5.78 8.69
C GLU A 192 -11.52 -5.25 10.05
N SER A 193 -11.18 -6.14 11.00
CA SER A 193 -10.79 -5.76 12.35
C SER A 193 -9.89 -6.79 13.04
N GLU A 194 -9.15 -6.33 14.05
CA GLU A 194 -8.24 -7.15 14.85
C GLU A 194 -9.01 -7.72 16.03
N ASN A 195 -9.46 -8.95 15.90
CA ASN A 195 -10.22 -9.59 16.96
C ASN A 195 -9.99 -11.11 16.98
N ALA A 196 -10.46 -11.74 18.05
CA ALA A 196 -10.34 -13.17 18.25
C ALA A 196 -10.92 -14.00 17.09
N SER A 197 -12.05 -13.58 16.52
CA SER A 197 -12.72 -14.25 15.40
C SER A 197 -11.90 -14.18 14.12
N SER A 198 -11.39 -12.99 13.77
CA SER A 198 -10.59 -12.78 12.55
C SER A 198 -9.28 -13.57 12.58
N TRP A 199 -8.63 -13.63 13.74
CA TRP A 199 -7.44 -14.46 13.94
C TRP A 199 -7.74 -15.95 13.98
N THR A 200 -8.81 -16.37 14.66
CA THR A 200 -9.22 -17.78 14.66
C THR A 200 -9.52 -18.24 13.24
N TRP A 201 -10.27 -17.45 12.47
CA TRP A 201 -10.57 -17.73 11.06
C TRP A 201 -9.31 -17.84 10.20
N PHE A 202 -8.37 -16.90 10.35
CA PHE A 202 -7.09 -16.94 9.64
C PHE A 202 -6.27 -18.19 9.98
N LEU A 203 -6.19 -18.53 11.27
CA LEU A 203 -5.42 -19.68 11.76
C LEU A 203 -6.07 -21.00 11.36
N GLU A 204 -7.41 -21.11 11.39
CA GLU A 204 -8.13 -22.32 10.97
C GLU A 204 -7.84 -22.62 9.49
N LEU A 205 -7.97 -21.62 8.61
CA LEU A 205 -7.63 -21.76 7.19
C LEU A 205 -6.16 -22.12 6.96
N LEU A 206 -5.24 -21.59 7.78
CA LEU A 206 -3.83 -21.93 7.70
C LEU A 206 -3.56 -23.36 8.18
N ASN A 207 -4.18 -23.80 9.28
CA ASN A 207 -4.03 -25.14 9.84
C ASN A 207 -4.56 -26.23 8.92
N GLU A 208 -5.68 -25.98 8.23
CA GLU A 208 -6.22 -26.90 7.21
C GLU A 208 -5.20 -27.26 6.13
N GLN A 209 -4.23 -26.38 5.86
CA GLN A 209 -3.19 -26.65 4.87
C GLN A 209 -2.00 -27.45 5.43
N PHE A 210 -1.88 -27.56 6.76
CA PHE A 210 -0.88 -28.40 7.44
C PHE A 210 -1.39 -29.83 7.71
N ASP A 211 -2.71 -30.00 7.90
CA ASP A 211 -3.36 -31.26 8.32
C ASP A 211 -3.20 -32.44 7.34
N GLU A 212 -2.64 -32.22 6.14
CA GLU A 212 -2.34 -33.31 5.20
C GLU A 212 -1.09 -34.14 5.57
N ARG A 213 -0.31 -33.80 6.63
CA ARG A 213 1.01 -34.40 6.86
C ARG A 213 1.36 -34.60 8.36
N SER A 214 1.49 -35.85 8.79
CA SER A 214 1.76 -36.25 10.19
C SER A 214 3.25 -36.32 10.57
N ASP A 215 4.16 -36.00 9.66
CA ASP A 215 5.61 -36.12 9.84
C ASP A 215 6.32 -34.80 10.20
N LEU A 216 5.57 -33.70 10.36
CA LEU A 216 6.16 -32.41 10.70
C LEU A 216 6.60 -32.34 12.17
N PRO A 217 7.77 -31.72 12.46
CA PRO A 217 8.19 -31.44 13.83
C PRO A 217 7.21 -30.50 14.54
N ALA A 218 7.22 -30.54 15.89
CA ALA A 218 6.41 -29.63 16.70
C ALA A 218 6.70 -28.17 16.35
N LEU A 219 5.65 -27.43 15.99
CA LEU A 219 5.73 -26.03 15.58
C LEU A 219 5.89 -25.14 16.81
N THR A 220 6.82 -24.18 16.76
CA THR A 220 6.86 -23.07 17.71
C THR A 220 6.21 -21.84 17.07
N ILE A 221 5.26 -21.20 17.75
CA ILE A 221 4.57 -20.00 17.29
C ILE A 221 4.98 -18.80 18.15
N ILE A 222 5.48 -17.74 17.51
CA ILE A 222 5.82 -16.47 18.16
C ILE A 222 4.79 -15.42 17.76
N SER A 223 4.15 -14.80 18.75
CA SER A 223 3.18 -13.73 18.51
C SER A 223 3.38 -12.54 19.45
N ASN A 224 2.59 -11.49 19.26
CA ASN A 224 2.42 -10.44 20.27
C ASN A 224 1.72 -11.01 21.54
N ARG A 225 1.69 -10.24 22.64
CA ARG A 225 1.18 -10.69 23.95
C ARG A 225 -0.34 -10.50 24.13
N GLN A 226 -1.11 -10.52 23.05
CA GLN A 226 -2.56 -10.35 23.11
C GLN A 226 -3.24 -11.65 23.53
N LYS A 227 -4.01 -11.59 24.63
CA LYS A 227 -4.68 -12.77 25.23
C LYS A 227 -5.61 -13.49 24.26
N TRP A 228 -6.30 -12.74 23.41
CA TRP A 228 -7.24 -13.34 22.47
C TRP A 228 -6.53 -14.04 21.30
N LEU A 229 -5.32 -13.60 20.92
CA LEU A 229 -4.50 -14.28 19.91
C LEU A 229 -3.95 -15.59 20.48
N GLN A 230 -3.42 -15.54 21.71
CA GLN A 230 -2.99 -16.73 22.43
C GLN A 230 -4.11 -17.79 22.50
N ALA A 231 -5.33 -17.39 22.88
CA ALA A 231 -6.47 -18.32 22.93
C ALA A 231 -6.82 -18.91 21.56
N ALA A 232 -6.68 -18.14 20.47
CA ALA A 232 -6.89 -18.64 19.12
C ALA A 232 -5.80 -19.65 18.72
N ILE A 233 -4.54 -19.40 19.07
CA ILE A 233 -3.43 -20.33 18.83
C ILE A 233 -3.63 -21.64 19.63
N GLU A 234 -3.97 -21.56 20.92
CA GLU A 234 -4.22 -22.74 21.75
C GLU A 234 -5.37 -23.59 21.22
N LYS A 235 -6.40 -22.95 20.64
CA LYS A 235 -7.54 -23.62 20.03
C LYS A 235 -7.15 -24.35 18.73
N VAL A 236 -6.40 -23.67 17.84
CA VAL A 236 -6.17 -24.13 16.47
C VAL A 236 -4.90 -24.98 16.33
N PHE A 237 -3.84 -24.62 17.05
CA PHE A 237 -2.56 -25.32 17.08
C PHE A 237 -2.25 -25.82 18.50
N PRO A 238 -3.05 -26.75 19.06
CA PRO A 238 -2.96 -27.17 20.46
C PRO A 238 -1.65 -27.88 20.82
N THR A 239 -0.93 -28.39 19.81
CA THR A 239 0.37 -29.07 19.98
C THR A 239 1.57 -28.14 19.79
N SER A 240 1.33 -26.86 19.47
CA SER A 240 2.40 -25.89 19.27
C SER A 240 2.95 -25.35 20.58
N GLU A 241 4.26 -25.10 20.61
CA GLU A 241 4.90 -24.33 21.66
C GLU A 241 4.69 -22.83 21.38
N GLN A 242 4.46 -22.02 22.42
CA GLN A 242 4.20 -20.59 22.25
C GLN A 242 5.31 -19.72 22.84
N GLY A 243 5.76 -18.75 22.04
CA GLY A 243 6.72 -17.73 22.41
C GLY A 243 6.14 -16.32 22.24
N TYR A 244 6.71 -15.37 22.97
CA TYR A 244 6.37 -13.95 22.82
C TYR A 244 7.44 -13.21 22.03
N CYS A 245 7.01 -12.34 21.12
CA CYS A 245 7.91 -11.47 20.37
C CYS A 245 8.69 -10.54 21.33
N MET A 246 10.03 -10.64 21.31
CA MET A 246 10.90 -9.82 22.16
C MET A 246 10.83 -8.33 21.83
N ASN A 247 10.65 -7.97 20.55
CA ASN A 247 10.48 -6.57 20.15
C ASN A 247 9.21 -5.98 20.78
N HIS A 248 8.09 -6.71 20.70
CA HIS A 248 6.85 -6.29 21.35
C HIS A 248 6.96 -6.24 22.87
N LEU A 249 7.69 -7.17 23.49
CA LEU A 249 7.99 -7.11 24.93
C LEU A 249 8.79 -5.86 25.29
N ALA A 250 9.84 -5.56 24.54
CA ALA A 250 10.68 -4.38 24.76
C ALA A 250 9.88 -3.08 24.58
N ASP A 251 9.06 -2.99 23.54
CA ASP A 251 8.24 -1.81 23.28
C ASP A 251 7.14 -1.63 24.34
N ASN A 252 6.53 -2.72 24.81
CA ASN A 252 5.59 -2.66 25.93
C ASN A 252 6.28 -2.23 27.24
N PHE A 253 7.50 -2.71 27.49
CA PHE A 253 8.28 -2.32 28.66
C PHE A 253 8.63 -0.82 28.64
N LYS A 254 9.09 -0.30 27.48
CA LYS A 254 9.37 1.14 27.28
C LYS A 254 8.14 2.04 27.40
N LYS A 255 6.93 1.51 27.20
CA LYS A 255 5.69 2.27 27.39
C LYS A 255 5.26 2.32 28.86
N ALA A 256 5.65 1.32 29.66
CA ALA A 256 5.23 1.17 31.04
C ALA A 256 6.18 1.86 32.04
N TYR A 257 7.44 2.07 31.66
CA TYR A 257 8.51 2.64 32.48
C TYR A 257 9.32 3.66 31.68
#